data_AF-A0A368PKU8-F1
#
_entry.id   AF-A0A368PKU8-F1
#
_cell.length_a   1.000
_cell.length_b   1.000
_cell.length_c   1.000
_cell.angle_alpha   90.00
_cell.angle_beta   90.00
_cell.angle_gamma   90.00
#
_symmetry.space_group_name_H-M   'P 1'
#
loop_
_entity.id
_entity.type
_entity.pdbx_description
1 polymer ?
#
loop_
_entity_poly.entity_id
_entity_poly.type
_entity_poly.pdbx_seq_one_letter_code
_entity_poly.pdbx_strand_id
1 'polypeptide(L)'
;MAHHSVVTIPLAAAVAMLYARLVATLPPPCPRAGDRPPPHTPFTAPLYSTRGIAAFFLVWLGEFKLLLLTSGRGPLDPALRPIPFVFTATLPVKLLPQSPDAAAGAENVALSFLRVAIMVALLQVFHVKDQMHPYAVFALYGIYIYCFLDFLLPCLAALGRALGMGLEPQFHKPYRSASLQDFWGRRWNLMASAVLRPAVYVPVRAGLGAPAGVLATFLVSGLMHEVIAYDITFRLPTGQLTAFFLLHGASVCTEKWCARRWPEYTRLPRVVGTPLVVLFVVGTALWLFFPPLFGDGMDDRFIAEFNALLASLVDAGGTLLQLAGI
;
A
#
# COMPACT_ATOMS: atom_id res chain seq x y z
N MET A 1 -28.21 1.76 4.70
CA MET A 1 -27.25 1.74 5.83
C MET A 1 -25.77 1.83 5.40
N ALA A 2 -25.40 1.63 4.13
CA ALA A 2 -23.99 1.68 3.67
C ALA A 2 -23.35 3.09 3.59
N HIS A 3 -24.13 4.16 3.50
CA HIS A 3 -23.60 5.53 3.32
C HIS A 3 -22.94 6.12 4.57
N HIS A 4 -23.25 5.62 5.77
CA HIS A 4 -22.64 6.15 7.00
C HIS A 4 -21.17 5.77 7.12
N SER A 5 -20.78 4.54 6.74
CA SER A 5 -19.42 4.00 6.90
C SER A 5 -18.34 4.80 6.16
N VAL A 6 -18.67 5.36 5.00
CA VAL A 6 -17.70 6.08 4.13
C VAL A 6 -17.23 7.39 4.77
N VAL A 7 -18.09 8.03 5.58
CA VAL A 7 -17.77 9.27 6.28
C VAL A 7 -17.32 8.99 7.72
N THR A 8 -17.91 7.99 8.38
CA THR A 8 -17.61 7.70 9.79
C THR A 8 -16.20 7.15 9.98
N ILE A 9 -15.67 6.34 9.06
CA ILE A 9 -14.32 5.78 9.19
C ILE A 9 -13.24 6.89 9.10
N PRO A 10 -13.23 7.77 8.08
CA PRO A 10 -12.28 8.89 8.03
C PRO A 10 -12.44 9.85 9.22
N LEU A 11 -13.68 10.13 9.66
CA LEU A 11 -13.94 11.01 10.78
C LEU A 11 -13.43 10.42 12.10
N ALA A 12 -13.72 9.15 12.38
CA ALA A 12 -13.21 8.45 13.55
C ALA A 12 -11.68 8.38 13.55
N ALA A 13 -11.08 8.10 12.39
CA ALA A 13 -9.62 8.15 12.22
C ALA A 13 -9.09 9.56 12.51
N ALA A 14 -9.70 10.62 11.99
CA ALA A 14 -9.27 12.00 12.25
C ALA A 14 -9.34 12.34 13.74
N VAL A 15 -10.43 12.01 14.43
CA VAL A 15 -10.60 12.23 15.87
C VAL A 15 -9.52 11.50 16.67
N ALA A 16 -9.26 10.24 16.35
CA ALA A 16 -8.22 9.44 16.99
C ALA A 16 -6.82 10.03 16.78
N MET A 17 -6.50 10.48 15.57
CA MET A 17 -5.19 11.10 15.28
C MET A 17 -5.05 12.44 16.01
N LEU A 18 -6.11 13.24 16.14
CA LEU A 18 -6.10 14.47 16.92
C LEU A 18 -5.91 14.20 18.42
N TYR A 19 -6.52 13.14 18.94
CA TYR A 19 -6.30 12.69 20.32
C TYR A 19 -4.84 12.28 20.53
N ALA A 20 -4.27 11.45 19.66
CA ALA A 20 -2.88 11.04 19.74
C ALA A 20 -1.91 12.24 19.69
N ARG A 21 -2.21 13.24 18.85
CA ARG A 21 -1.46 14.51 18.81
C ARG A 21 -1.51 15.25 20.14
N LEU A 22 -2.71 15.37 20.74
CA LEU A 22 -2.89 16.05 22.02
C LEU A 22 -2.07 15.36 23.12
N VAL A 23 -2.18 14.04 23.23
CA VAL A 23 -1.43 13.25 24.23
C VAL A 23 0.08 13.43 24.04
N ALA A 24 0.57 13.43 22.80
CA ALA A 24 1.98 13.64 22.50
C ALA A 24 2.50 15.06 22.81
N THR A 25 1.62 16.07 22.97
CA THR A 25 2.00 17.43 23.40
C THR A 25 2.05 17.62 24.91
N LEU A 26 1.51 16.68 25.69
CA LEU A 26 1.50 16.79 27.15
C LEU A 26 2.89 16.48 27.74
N PRO A 27 3.33 17.20 28.80
CA PRO A 27 4.58 16.89 29.48
C PRO A 27 4.50 15.49 30.11
N PRO A 28 5.56 14.67 30.00
CA PRO A 28 5.49 13.28 30.42
C PRO A 28 5.47 13.16 31.95
N PRO A 29 4.59 12.33 32.54
CA PRO A 29 5.03 11.46 33.62
C PRO A 29 5.72 10.22 33.02
N CYS A 30 6.65 9.63 33.76
CA CYS A 30 7.40 8.42 33.41
C CYS A 30 6.52 7.23 32.95
N PRO A 31 7.14 6.14 32.45
CA PRO A 31 7.42 5.86 31.03
C PRO A 31 6.13 5.74 30.20
N ARG A 32 6.23 5.97 28.88
CA ARG A 32 5.13 5.90 27.88
C ARG A 32 4.46 4.52 27.89
N ALA A 33 3.59 4.29 28.85
CA ALA A 33 2.83 3.07 29.04
C ALA A 33 1.68 3.06 28.03
N GLY A 34 1.78 2.17 27.04
CA GLY A 34 0.68 1.35 26.55
C GLY A 34 -0.69 1.97 26.33
N ASP A 35 -0.80 3.24 25.91
CA ASP A 35 -2.07 3.79 25.46
C ASP A 35 -2.43 3.13 24.12
N ARG A 36 -3.30 2.13 24.26
CA ARG A 36 -3.85 1.31 23.20
C ARG A 36 -4.39 2.25 22.11
N PRO A 37 -3.95 2.11 20.85
CA PRO A 37 -4.59 2.84 19.76
C PRO A 37 -6.09 2.53 19.79
N PRO A 38 -6.96 3.53 19.53
CA PRO A 38 -8.39 3.28 19.49
C PRO A 38 -8.68 2.17 18.48
N PRO A 39 -9.70 1.34 18.69
CA PRO A 39 -10.01 0.24 17.78
C PRO A 39 -10.44 0.83 16.43
N HIS A 40 -9.49 1.02 15.53
CA HIS A 40 -9.75 1.30 14.13
C HIS A 40 -10.19 -0.01 13.52
N THR A 41 -11.49 -0.28 13.55
CA THR A 41 -12.05 -1.47 12.93
C THR A 41 -12.38 -1.16 11.47
N PRO A 42 -11.50 -1.48 10.49
CA PRO A 42 -11.86 -1.43 9.06
C PRO A 42 -13.07 -2.34 8.75
N PHE A 43 -13.44 -3.23 9.69
CA PHE A 43 -14.61 -4.11 9.67
C PHE A 43 -15.95 -3.43 9.32
N THR A 44 -16.09 -2.12 9.53
CA THR A 44 -17.35 -1.40 9.22
C THR A 44 -17.45 -0.89 7.78
N ALA A 45 -16.38 -1.00 6.99
CA ALA A 45 -16.42 -0.63 5.58
C ALA A 45 -17.20 -1.70 4.77
N PRO A 46 -18.29 -1.33 4.08
CA PRO A 46 -19.15 -2.32 3.42
C PRO A 46 -18.47 -2.97 2.20
N LEU A 47 -17.57 -2.23 1.55
CA LEU A 47 -16.97 -2.57 0.27
C LEU A 47 -15.59 -3.24 0.42
N TYR A 48 -15.37 -4.28 -0.38
CA TYR A 48 -14.12 -5.05 -0.49
C TYR A 48 -12.91 -4.14 -0.74
N SER A 49 -12.98 -3.24 -1.72
CA SER A 49 -11.84 -2.37 -2.05
C SER A 49 -11.62 -1.30 -0.99
N THR A 50 -12.71 -0.77 -0.42
CA THR A 50 -12.63 0.25 0.64
C THR A 50 -12.05 -0.33 1.94
N ARG A 51 -12.37 -1.59 2.26
CA ARG A 51 -11.75 -2.33 3.37
C ARG A 51 -10.25 -2.46 3.18
N GLY A 52 -9.81 -2.88 1.98
CA GLY A 52 -8.37 -3.01 1.69
C GLY A 52 -7.61 -1.70 1.82
N ILE A 53 -8.16 -0.60 1.30
CA ILE A 53 -7.56 0.73 1.41
C ILE A 53 -7.52 1.20 2.88
N ALA A 54 -8.61 1.03 3.62
CA ALA A 54 -8.69 1.42 5.03
C ALA A 54 -7.71 0.61 5.90
N ALA A 55 -7.61 -0.70 5.68
CA ALA A 55 -6.65 -1.57 6.35
C ALA A 55 -5.20 -1.15 6.03
N PHE A 56 -4.90 -0.92 4.75
CA PHE A 56 -3.56 -0.48 4.34
C PHE A 56 -3.19 0.90 4.94
N PHE A 57 -4.10 1.87 4.93
CA PHE A 57 -3.82 3.23 5.40
C PHE A 57 -3.87 3.39 6.91
N LEU A 58 -4.89 2.86 7.56
CA LEU A 58 -5.14 3.11 8.98
C LEU A 58 -4.47 2.04 9.85
N VAL A 59 -4.76 0.77 9.59
CA VAL A 59 -4.27 -0.36 10.41
C VAL A 59 -2.79 -0.61 10.20
N TRP A 60 -2.28 -0.43 8.98
CA TRP A 60 -0.85 -0.56 8.74
C TRP A 60 -0.10 0.76 8.87
N LEU A 61 -0.29 1.70 7.94
CA LEU A 61 0.55 2.90 7.91
C LEU A 61 0.30 3.81 9.11
N GLY A 62 -0.97 4.04 9.48
CA GLY A 62 -1.36 4.89 10.61
C GLY A 62 -0.78 4.38 11.93
N GLU A 63 -1.03 3.12 12.26
CA GLU A 63 -0.51 2.49 13.49
C GLU A 63 1.00 2.56 13.59
N PHE A 64 1.72 2.21 12.52
CA PHE A 64 3.18 2.24 12.56
C PHE A 64 3.72 3.67 12.68
N LYS A 65 3.06 4.66 12.08
CA LYS A 65 3.42 6.07 12.27
C LYS A 65 3.17 6.54 13.69
N LEU A 66 2.08 6.10 14.32
CA LEU A 66 1.80 6.37 15.75
C LEU A 66 2.82 5.68 16.67
N LEU A 67 3.16 4.42 16.41
CA LEU A 67 4.23 3.71 17.14
C LEU A 67 5.58 4.42 17.01
N LEU A 68 5.88 4.96 15.82
CA LEU A 68 7.08 5.77 15.63
C LEU A 68 7.00 7.08 16.43
N LEU A 69 5.86 7.76 16.45
CA LEU A 69 5.63 8.96 17.24
C LEU A 69 5.89 8.73 18.73
N THR A 70 5.40 7.62 19.30
CA THR A 70 5.64 7.30 20.72
C THR A 70 7.11 7.00 21.01
N SER A 71 7.90 6.62 20.01
CA SER A 71 9.35 6.47 20.11
C SER A 71 10.13 7.76 19.81
N GLY A 72 9.45 8.88 19.53
CA GLY A 72 10.07 10.15 19.12
C GLY A 72 10.74 10.08 17.75
N ARG A 73 10.24 9.21 16.86
CA ARG A 73 10.79 8.97 15.51
C ARG A 73 9.68 9.08 14.47
N GLY A 74 10.07 9.04 13.20
CA GLY A 74 9.13 8.92 12.09
C GLY A 74 8.60 10.26 11.58
N PRO A 75 7.58 10.23 10.71
CA PRO A 75 7.13 11.41 9.98
C PRO A 75 6.13 12.28 10.75
N LEU A 76 5.68 11.85 11.94
CA LEU A 76 4.72 12.59 12.76
C LEU A 76 5.45 13.44 13.79
N ASP A 77 5.09 14.71 13.85
CA ASP A 77 5.57 15.68 14.83
C ASP A 77 4.35 16.35 15.49
N PRO A 78 4.21 16.28 16.83
CA PRO A 78 3.07 16.86 17.53
C PRO A 78 2.99 18.39 17.39
N ALA A 79 4.09 19.07 17.05
CA ALA A 79 4.13 20.51 16.79
C ALA A 79 3.43 20.91 15.48
N LEU A 80 3.17 19.96 14.57
CA LEU A 80 2.46 20.22 13.32
C LEU A 80 1.04 20.74 13.59
N ARG A 81 0.51 21.56 12.67
CA ARG A 81 -0.90 21.97 12.71
C ARG A 81 -1.82 20.73 12.65
N PRO A 82 -3.03 20.77 13.24
CA PRO A 82 -3.95 19.63 13.29
C PRO A 82 -4.23 18.95 11.95
N ILE A 83 -4.50 19.73 10.90
CA ILE A 83 -4.83 19.19 9.57
C ILE A 83 -3.63 18.44 8.94
N PRO A 84 -2.44 19.05 8.79
CA PRO A 84 -1.24 18.32 8.32
C PRO A 84 -0.90 17.08 9.14
N PHE A 85 -1.11 17.13 10.47
CA PHE A 85 -0.88 15.97 11.32
C PHE A 85 -1.82 14.81 10.95
N VAL A 86 -3.13 15.06 10.89
CA VAL A 86 -4.12 14.03 10.53
C VAL A 86 -3.81 13.45 9.16
N PHE A 87 -3.59 14.29 8.15
CA PHE A 87 -3.29 13.83 6.80
C PHE A 87 -2.00 13.00 6.74
N THR A 88 -0.95 13.41 7.44
CA THR A 88 0.32 12.65 7.48
C THR A 88 0.15 11.33 8.21
N ALA A 89 -0.73 11.27 9.21
CA ALA A 89 -1.00 10.06 9.96
C ALA A 89 -1.88 9.07 9.18
N THR A 90 -2.95 9.54 8.55
CA THR A 90 -3.95 8.68 7.90
C THR A 90 -3.64 8.35 6.45
N LEU A 91 -2.92 9.22 5.73
CA LEU A 91 -2.63 9.02 4.31
C LEU A 91 -1.17 8.61 4.11
N PRO A 92 -0.86 7.96 2.98
CA PRO A 92 0.50 7.62 2.64
C PRO A 92 1.24 8.86 2.11
N VAL A 93 1.33 9.94 2.92
CA VAL A 93 1.97 11.23 2.60
C VAL A 93 3.11 11.50 3.59
N LYS A 94 4.14 12.22 3.14
CA LYS A 94 5.25 12.72 3.97
C LYS A 94 5.35 14.23 3.83
N LEU A 95 5.36 14.95 4.94
CA LEU A 95 5.62 16.39 4.96
C LEU A 95 7.08 16.65 4.56
N LEU A 96 7.33 16.89 3.28
CA LEU A 96 8.60 17.43 2.82
C LEU A 96 8.50 18.97 2.82
N PRO A 97 9.53 19.68 3.33
CA PRO A 97 9.68 21.10 3.07
C PRO A 97 9.60 21.33 1.56
N GLN A 98 8.85 22.34 1.13
CA GLN A 98 8.72 22.69 -0.28
C GLN A 98 10.11 22.88 -0.90
N SER A 99 10.60 21.88 -1.62
CA SER A 99 11.72 22.08 -2.51
C SER A 99 11.16 22.65 -3.81
N PRO A 100 11.69 23.79 -4.33
CA PRO A 100 11.21 24.38 -5.58
C PRO A 100 11.29 23.42 -6.78
N ASP A 101 12.13 22.38 -6.71
CA ASP A 101 12.23 21.33 -7.72
C ASP A 101 11.16 20.23 -7.64
N ALA A 102 10.31 20.24 -6.59
CA ALA A 102 9.18 19.30 -6.45
C ALA A 102 7.99 19.61 -7.39
N ALA A 103 8.14 20.61 -8.27
CA ALA A 103 7.24 20.86 -9.40
C ALA A 103 7.29 19.75 -10.47
N ALA A 104 8.27 18.84 -10.44
CA ALA A 104 8.53 17.83 -11.48
C ALA A 104 7.58 16.61 -11.48
N GLY A 105 6.33 16.78 -11.07
CA GLY A 105 5.36 15.67 -10.99
C GLY A 105 3.93 16.12 -11.23
N ALA A 106 3.68 16.90 -12.29
CA ALA A 106 2.38 16.82 -12.93
C ALA A 106 2.29 15.42 -13.53
N GLU A 107 1.50 14.54 -12.91
CA GLU A 107 1.19 13.27 -13.53
C GLU A 107 0.60 13.59 -14.91
N ASN A 108 1.14 12.95 -15.95
CA ASN A 108 0.61 13.15 -17.29
C ASN A 108 -0.84 12.67 -17.29
N VAL A 109 -1.78 13.60 -17.40
CA VAL A 109 -3.22 13.35 -17.40
C VAL A 109 -3.58 12.25 -18.40
N ALA A 110 -2.89 12.18 -19.55
CA ALA A 110 -3.08 11.11 -20.54
C ALA A 110 -2.69 9.72 -20.01
N LEU A 111 -1.65 9.61 -19.17
CA LEU A 111 -1.31 8.35 -18.51
C LEU A 111 -2.34 7.97 -17.46
N SER A 112 -2.93 8.93 -16.74
CA SER A 112 -4.03 8.65 -15.80
C SER A 112 -5.25 8.12 -16.54
N PHE A 113 -5.65 8.76 -17.64
CA PHE A 113 -6.74 8.27 -18.51
C PHE A 113 -6.45 6.88 -19.08
N LEU A 114 -5.23 6.62 -19.54
CA LEU A 114 -4.82 5.30 -20.03
C LEU A 114 -4.98 4.22 -18.95
N ARG A 115 -4.55 4.49 -17.71
CA ARG A 115 -4.70 3.55 -16.59
C ARG A 115 -6.17 3.25 -16.29
N VAL A 116 -7.02 4.29 -16.27
CA VAL A 116 -8.47 4.12 -16.07
C VAL A 116 -9.07 3.29 -17.22
N ALA A 117 -8.68 3.56 -18.47
CA ALA A 117 -9.14 2.79 -19.62
C ALA A 117 -8.72 1.30 -19.53
N ILE A 118 -7.47 1.03 -19.11
CA ILE A 118 -7.00 -0.34 -18.86
C ILE A 118 -7.83 -1.00 -17.77
N MET A 119 -8.08 -0.32 -16.65
CA MET A 119 -8.90 -0.86 -15.55
C MET A 119 -10.32 -1.20 -16.01
N VAL A 120 -10.97 -0.32 -16.77
CA VAL A 120 -12.30 -0.56 -17.33
C VAL A 120 -12.28 -1.75 -18.30
N ALA A 121 -11.29 -1.83 -19.19
CA ALA A 121 -11.14 -2.96 -20.11
C ALA A 121 -10.94 -4.29 -19.37
N LEU A 122 -10.12 -4.31 -18.31
CA LEU A 122 -9.92 -5.50 -17.47
C LEU A 122 -11.20 -5.95 -16.78
N LEU A 123 -12.03 -5.02 -16.30
CA LEU A 123 -13.35 -5.35 -15.74
C LEU A 123 -14.26 -6.03 -16.76
N GLN A 124 -14.21 -5.63 -18.04
CA GLN A 124 -14.93 -6.32 -19.10
C GLN A 124 -14.38 -7.74 -19.33
N VAL A 125 -13.06 -7.89 -19.36
CA VAL A 125 -12.40 -9.20 -19.51
C VAL A 125 -12.74 -10.15 -18.36
N PHE A 126 -12.92 -9.64 -17.13
CA PHE A 126 -13.29 -10.47 -15.98
C PHE A 126 -14.70 -11.10 -16.10
N HIS A 127 -15.57 -10.66 -17.02
CA HIS A 127 -16.86 -11.32 -17.27
C HIS A 127 -16.70 -12.72 -17.87
N VAL A 128 -15.56 -13.02 -18.49
CA VAL A 128 -15.25 -14.35 -19.06
C VAL A 128 -14.13 -15.07 -18.28
N LYS A 129 -13.89 -14.68 -17.02
CA LYS A 129 -12.80 -15.22 -16.19
C LYS A 129 -12.88 -16.74 -16.01
N ASP A 130 -14.08 -17.31 -15.98
CA ASP A 130 -14.29 -18.75 -15.77
C ASP A 130 -13.81 -19.60 -16.96
N GLN A 131 -13.58 -18.98 -18.12
CA GLN A 131 -13.02 -19.62 -19.31
C GLN A 131 -11.48 -19.53 -19.36
N MET A 132 -10.86 -18.79 -18.44
CA MET A 132 -9.42 -18.54 -18.41
C MET A 132 -8.70 -19.44 -17.41
N HIS A 133 -7.42 -19.70 -17.66
CA HIS A 133 -6.58 -20.38 -16.68
C HIS A 133 -6.46 -19.51 -15.40
N PRO A 134 -6.58 -20.06 -14.17
CA PRO A 134 -6.56 -19.28 -12.93
C PRO A 134 -5.36 -18.33 -12.78
N TYR A 135 -4.15 -18.80 -13.12
CA TYR A 135 -2.95 -17.94 -13.12
C TYR A 135 -3.01 -16.77 -14.12
N ALA A 136 -3.71 -16.91 -15.25
CA ALA A 136 -3.92 -15.81 -16.17
C ALA A 136 -4.83 -14.74 -15.55
N VAL A 137 -5.91 -15.17 -14.88
CA VAL A 137 -6.81 -14.28 -14.14
C VAL A 137 -6.06 -13.55 -13.02
N PHE A 138 -5.24 -14.26 -12.24
CA PHE A 138 -4.39 -13.63 -11.21
C PHE A 138 -3.40 -12.62 -11.79
N ALA A 139 -2.82 -12.89 -12.97
CA ALA A 139 -1.94 -11.92 -13.63
C ALA A 139 -2.70 -10.64 -14.01
N LEU A 140 -3.94 -10.77 -14.51
CA LEU A 140 -4.81 -9.64 -14.82
C LEU A 140 -5.19 -8.85 -13.56
N TYR A 141 -5.48 -9.51 -12.42
CA TYR A 141 -5.67 -8.83 -11.13
C TYR A 141 -4.42 -8.09 -10.67
N GLY A 142 -3.23 -8.65 -10.90
CA GLY A 142 -1.96 -7.97 -10.63
C GLY A 142 -1.79 -6.68 -11.42
N ILE A 143 -2.11 -6.70 -12.73
CA ILE A 143 -2.10 -5.51 -13.58
C ILE A 143 -3.13 -4.49 -13.06
N TYR A 144 -4.34 -4.95 -12.73
CA TYR A 144 -5.38 -4.10 -12.19
C TYR A 144 -4.93 -3.39 -10.90
N ILE A 145 -4.43 -4.13 -9.91
CA ILE A 145 -3.96 -3.57 -8.64
C ILE A 145 -2.83 -2.57 -8.87
N TYR A 146 -1.89 -2.88 -9.77
CA TYR A 146 -0.82 -1.96 -10.11
C TYR A 146 -1.36 -0.65 -10.70
N CYS A 147 -2.25 -0.73 -11.70
CA CYS A 147 -2.89 0.46 -12.29
C CYS A 147 -3.72 1.24 -11.26
N PHE A 148 -4.45 0.54 -10.39
CA PHE A 148 -5.25 1.14 -9.34
C PHE A 148 -4.40 1.92 -8.33
N LEU A 149 -3.33 1.31 -7.81
CA LEU A 149 -2.45 1.97 -6.85
C LEU A 149 -1.65 3.12 -7.51
N ASP A 150 -1.18 2.91 -8.74
CA ASP A 150 -0.43 3.92 -9.51
C ASP A 150 -1.32 5.09 -9.95
N PHE A 151 -2.66 4.95 -9.92
CA PHE A 151 -3.63 6.03 -10.12
C PHE A 151 -4.08 6.69 -8.80
N LEU A 152 -4.50 5.89 -7.81
CA LEU A 152 -5.03 6.37 -6.55
C LEU A 152 -4.01 7.22 -5.77
N LEU A 153 -2.77 6.77 -5.71
CA LEU A 153 -1.75 7.38 -4.85
C LEU A 153 -1.34 8.79 -5.35
N PRO A 154 -1.13 9.05 -6.65
CA PRO A 154 -0.98 10.41 -7.18
C PRO A 154 -2.20 11.33 -6.95
N CYS A 155 -3.43 10.81 -7.02
CA CYS A 155 -4.62 11.62 -6.70
C CYS A 155 -4.59 12.09 -5.24
N LEU A 156 -4.25 11.19 -4.30
CA LEU A 156 -4.05 11.54 -2.90
C LEU A 156 -2.87 12.51 -2.70
N ALA A 157 -1.81 12.37 -3.50
CA ALA A 157 -0.69 13.32 -3.55
C ALA A 157 -1.13 14.73 -3.93
N ALA A 158 -1.96 14.85 -4.96
CA ALA A 158 -2.45 16.12 -5.47
C ALA A 158 -3.31 16.82 -4.41
N LEU A 159 -4.18 16.07 -3.71
CA LEU A 159 -4.93 16.58 -2.56
C LEU A 159 -4.01 17.04 -1.43
N GLY A 160 -2.95 16.27 -1.13
CA GLY A 160 -1.93 16.66 -0.17
C GLY A 160 -1.21 17.96 -0.55
N ARG A 161 -0.84 18.11 -1.83
CA ARG A 161 -0.20 19.32 -2.36
C ARG A 161 -1.09 20.55 -2.27
N ALA A 162 -2.39 20.42 -2.55
CA ALA A 162 -3.36 21.50 -2.36
C ALA A 162 -3.41 22.01 -0.90
N LEU A 163 -3.02 21.15 0.05
CA LEU A 163 -2.92 21.47 1.48
C LEU A 163 -1.49 21.84 1.92
N GLY A 164 -0.56 22.07 0.97
CA GLY A 164 0.82 22.47 1.24
C GLY A 164 1.77 21.34 1.63
N MET A 165 1.39 20.08 1.37
CA MET A 165 2.19 18.89 1.73
C MET A 165 2.85 18.26 0.50
N GLY A 166 4.14 17.91 0.59
CA GLY A 166 4.81 17.11 -0.44
C GLY A 166 4.40 15.64 -0.40
N LEU A 167 4.57 14.90 -1.50
CA LEU A 167 4.46 13.44 -1.49
C LEU A 167 5.73 12.83 -2.07
N GLU A 168 6.23 11.78 -1.42
CA GLU A 168 7.26 10.91 -2.00
C GLU A 168 6.59 9.91 -2.98
N PRO A 169 7.12 9.74 -4.21
CA PRO A 169 6.59 8.78 -5.17
C PRO A 169 6.48 7.38 -4.55
N GLN A 170 5.37 6.68 -4.79
CA GLN A 170 5.12 5.35 -4.21
C GLN A 170 5.81 4.23 -4.99
N PHE A 171 5.84 4.39 -6.32
CA PHE A 171 6.49 3.48 -7.24
C PHE A 171 7.55 4.22 -8.05
N HIS A 172 8.64 3.52 -8.37
CA HIS A 172 9.69 4.04 -9.23
C HIS A 172 10.09 3.03 -10.30
N LYS A 173 9.21 2.86 -11.31
CA LYS A 173 9.39 1.96 -12.47
C LYS A 173 9.88 0.56 -12.01
N PRO A 174 9.09 -0.18 -11.20
CA PRO A 174 9.51 -1.43 -10.57
C PRO A 174 9.91 -2.52 -11.58
N TYR A 175 9.28 -2.52 -12.76
CA TYR A 175 9.58 -3.42 -13.88
C TYR A 175 10.97 -3.21 -14.52
N ARG A 176 11.73 -2.18 -14.11
CA ARG A 176 13.13 -1.96 -14.54
C ARG A 176 14.16 -2.44 -13.52
N SER A 177 13.72 -3.13 -12.47
CA SER A 177 14.63 -3.60 -11.43
C SER A 177 15.39 -4.84 -11.88
N ALA A 178 16.72 -4.80 -11.75
CA ALA A 178 17.60 -5.93 -12.03
C ALA A 178 18.05 -6.68 -10.77
N SER A 179 17.52 -6.32 -9.60
CA SER A 179 17.86 -6.88 -8.29
C SER A 179 16.63 -6.90 -7.38
N LEU A 180 16.47 -7.93 -6.54
CA LEU A 180 15.35 -7.98 -5.58
C LEU A 180 15.49 -6.89 -4.50
N GLN A 181 16.72 -6.61 -4.08
CA GLN A 181 17.00 -5.49 -3.19
C GLN A 181 16.55 -4.15 -3.77
N ASP A 182 16.82 -3.92 -5.06
CA ASP A 182 16.43 -2.69 -5.75
C ASP A 182 14.90 -2.61 -5.93
N PHE A 183 14.26 -3.74 -6.26
CA PHE A 183 12.81 -3.83 -6.38
C PHE A 183 12.12 -3.42 -5.07
N TRP A 184 12.39 -4.13 -3.97
CA TRP A 184 11.72 -3.92 -2.69
C TRP A 184 12.18 -2.65 -1.97
N GLY A 185 13.45 -2.28 -2.08
CA GLY A 185 14.02 -1.19 -1.30
C GLY A 185 13.87 0.19 -1.93
N ARG A 186 13.69 0.27 -3.27
CA ARG A 186 13.80 1.54 -4.02
C ARG A 186 12.73 1.76 -5.08
N ARG A 187 11.92 0.75 -5.42
CA ARG A 187 10.99 0.88 -6.56
C ARG A 187 9.56 0.46 -6.28
N TRP A 188 9.35 -0.43 -5.32
CA TRP A 188 8.05 -0.94 -4.93
C TRP A 188 7.62 -0.40 -3.56
N ASN A 189 6.43 0.22 -3.50
CA ASN A 189 5.77 0.67 -2.28
C ASN A 189 6.73 1.39 -1.29
N LEU A 190 7.27 2.53 -1.73
CA LEU A 190 8.26 3.28 -0.97
C LEU A 190 7.75 3.78 0.40
N MET A 191 6.43 3.93 0.56
CA MET A 191 5.84 4.28 1.85
C MET A 191 5.92 3.15 2.87
N ALA A 192 5.59 1.91 2.48
CA ALA A 192 5.74 0.76 3.36
C ALA A 192 7.21 0.60 3.78
N SER A 193 8.14 0.74 2.84
CA SER A 193 9.58 0.73 3.12
C SER A 193 10.01 1.87 4.05
N ALA A 194 9.46 3.08 3.88
CA ALA A 194 9.78 4.24 4.71
C ALA A 194 9.29 4.11 6.16
N VAL A 195 8.18 3.40 6.38
CA VAL A 195 7.60 3.16 7.71
C VAL A 195 8.29 1.97 8.39
N LEU A 196 8.47 0.86 7.68
CA LEU A 196 9.11 -0.34 8.23
C LEU A 196 10.60 -0.15 8.52
N ARG A 197 11.29 0.72 7.79
CA ARG A 197 12.73 0.97 8.00
C ARG A 197 13.05 1.46 9.41
N PRO A 198 12.49 2.57 9.90
CA PRO A 198 12.72 3.04 11.27
C PRO A 198 12.01 2.17 12.32
N ALA A 199 10.86 1.56 11.99
CA ALA A 199 10.07 0.78 12.95
C ALA A 199 10.65 -0.61 13.23
N VAL A 200 11.21 -1.28 12.21
CA VAL A 200 11.64 -2.69 12.29
C VAL A 200 13.09 -2.86 11.87
N TYR A 201 13.45 -2.43 10.65
CA TYR A 201 14.78 -2.74 10.09
C TYR A 201 15.93 -2.18 10.94
N VAL A 202 15.89 -0.88 11.26
CA VAL A 202 16.95 -0.20 12.03
C VAL A 202 17.12 -0.80 13.43
N PRO A 203 16.06 -0.93 14.26
CA PRO A 203 16.23 -1.49 15.61
C PRO A 203 16.70 -2.94 15.60
N VAL A 204 16.13 -3.80 14.74
CA VAL A 204 16.53 -5.22 14.67
C VAL A 204 17.95 -5.37 14.14
N ARG A 205 18.31 -4.58 13.10
CA ARG A 205 19.68 -4.58 12.57
C ARG A 205 20.72 -4.19 13.63
N ALA A 206 20.39 -3.22 14.48
CA ALA A 206 21.31 -2.74 15.50
C ALA A 206 21.64 -3.83 16.54
N GLY A 207 20.67 -4.70 16.87
CA GLY A 207 20.88 -5.79 17.82
C GLY A 207 21.37 -7.11 17.20
N LEU A 208 20.84 -7.49 16.04
CA LEU A 208 20.99 -8.85 15.47
C LEU A 208 21.65 -8.87 14.08
N GLY A 209 22.08 -7.71 13.57
CA GLY A 209 22.76 -7.59 12.29
C GLY A 209 21.83 -7.45 11.07
N ALA A 210 22.44 -7.15 9.92
CA ALA A 210 21.71 -6.77 8.71
C ALA A 210 20.76 -7.87 8.15
N PRO A 211 21.12 -9.17 8.11
CA PRO A 211 20.22 -10.21 7.62
C PRO A 211 18.97 -10.35 8.49
N ALA A 212 19.13 -10.34 9.82
CA ALA A 212 18.01 -10.38 10.76
C ALA A 212 17.08 -9.17 10.59
N GLY A 213 17.66 -7.97 10.40
CA GLY A 213 16.88 -6.77 10.11
C GLY A 213 16.04 -6.90 8.82
N VAL A 214 16.60 -7.48 7.75
CA VAL A 214 15.86 -7.73 6.50
C VAL A 214 14.74 -8.74 6.74
N LEU A 215 15.05 -9.91 7.29
CA LEU A 215 14.06 -10.97 7.53
C LEU A 215 12.92 -10.51 8.45
N ALA A 216 13.23 -9.79 9.52
CA ALA A 216 12.20 -9.22 10.41
C ALA A 216 11.32 -8.19 9.69
N THR A 217 11.90 -7.35 8.82
CA THR A 217 11.15 -6.39 8.01
C THR A 217 10.16 -7.08 7.08
N PHE A 218 10.61 -8.14 6.39
CA PHE A 218 9.74 -8.93 5.51
C PHE A 218 8.70 -9.75 6.28
N LEU A 219 9.05 -10.28 7.46
CA LEU A 219 8.10 -10.98 8.34
C LEU A 219 6.97 -10.03 8.76
N VAL A 220 7.31 -8.85 9.29
CA VAL A 220 6.31 -7.86 9.71
C VAL A 220 5.47 -7.40 8.52
N SER A 221 6.10 -7.17 7.35
CA SER A 221 5.35 -6.88 6.11
C SER A 221 4.36 -8.00 5.77
N GLY A 222 4.78 -9.26 5.84
CA GLY A 222 3.94 -10.42 5.55
C GLY A 222 2.74 -10.54 6.50
N LEU A 223 2.98 -10.40 7.80
CA LEU A 223 1.91 -10.41 8.80
C LEU A 223 0.90 -9.27 8.57
N MET A 224 1.36 -8.08 8.20
CA MET A 224 0.44 -6.98 7.87
C MET A 224 -0.39 -7.26 6.62
N HIS A 225 0.15 -7.97 5.63
CA HIS A 225 -0.64 -8.39 4.47
C HIS A 225 -1.66 -9.47 4.82
N GLU A 226 -1.37 -10.37 5.76
CA GLU A 226 -2.37 -11.31 6.29
C GLU A 226 -3.50 -10.56 7.00
N VAL A 227 -3.19 -9.53 7.80
CA VAL A 227 -4.20 -8.68 8.44
C VAL A 227 -5.07 -7.99 7.40
N ILE A 228 -4.46 -7.40 6.37
CA ILE A 228 -5.20 -6.77 5.27
C ILE A 228 -6.08 -7.78 4.53
N ALA A 229 -5.57 -8.97 4.25
CA ALA A 229 -6.34 -10.04 3.60
C ALA A 229 -7.51 -10.49 4.48
N TYR A 230 -7.31 -10.60 5.79
CA TYR A 230 -8.38 -10.87 6.75
C TYR A 230 -9.44 -9.76 6.75
N ASP A 231 -9.04 -8.49 6.76
CA ASP A 231 -9.99 -7.36 6.73
C ASP A 231 -10.81 -7.32 5.44
N ILE A 232 -10.19 -7.70 4.31
CA ILE A 232 -10.84 -7.74 3.00
C ILE A 232 -11.80 -8.94 2.88
N THR A 233 -11.33 -10.14 3.24
CA THR A 233 -12.01 -11.40 2.93
C THR A 233 -12.82 -11.97 4.10
N PHE A 234 -12.51 -11.55 5.33
CA PHE A 234 -12.92 -12.17 6.61
C PHE A 234 -12.59 -13.65 6.73
N ARG A 235 -11.58 -14.12 5.99
CA ARG A 235 -11.06 -15.48 6.07
C ARG A 235 -9.82 -15.52 6.92
N LEU A 236 -9.69 -16.58 7.72
CA LEU A 236 -8.52 -16.77 8.58
C LEU A 236 -7.23 -16.75 7.74
N PRO A 237 -6.18 -16.04 8.22
CA PRO A 237 -4.87 -16.05 7.60
C PRO A 237 -4.35 -17.46 7.34
N THR A 238 -3.95 -17.74 6.10
CA THR A 238 -3.39 -19.04 5.71
C THR A 238 -1.88 -19.09 5.87
N GLY A 239 -1.23 -17.94 6.06
CA GLY A 239 0.22 -17.82 6.11
C GLY A 239 0.89 -17.74 4.74
N GLN A 240 0.13 -17.83 3.63
CA GLN A 240 0.67 -17.77 2.28
C GLN A 240 1.27 -16.40 1.95
N LEU A 241 0.65 -15.30 2.39
CA LEU A 241 1.20 -13.96 2.21
C LEU A 241 2.47 -13.79 3.03
N THR A 242 2.46 -14.30 4.27
CA THR A 242 3.68 -14.28 5.10
C THR A 242 4.81 -15.09 4.45
N ALA A 243 4.50 -16.27 3.89
CA ALA A 243 5.46 -17.09 3.17
C ALA A 243 6.02 -16.38 1.92
N PHE A 244 5.18 -15.66 1.16
CA PHE A 244 5.62 -14.84 0.05
C PHE A 244 6.68 -13.82 0.50
N PHE A 245 6.38 -13.01 1.52
CA PHE A 245 7.33 -11.99 1.96
C PHE A 245 8.60 -12.60 2.57
N LEU A 246 8.49 -13.66 3.37
CA LEU A 246 9.67 -14.34 3.93
C LEU A 246 10.58 -14.92 2.84
N LEU A 247 10.00 -15.53 1.80
CA LEU A 247 10.75 -16.01 0.65
C LEU A 247 11.54 -14.86 -0.01
N HIS A 248 10.88 -13.73 -0.28
CA HIS A 248 11.54 -12.55 -0.85
C HIS A 248 12.63 -11.98 0.07
N GLY A 249 12.39 -11.93 1.38
CA GLY A 249 13.37 -11.49 2.37
C GLY A 249 14.60 -12.39 2.43
N ALA A 250 14.41 -13.70 2.38
CA ALA A 250 15.47 -14.68 2.27
C ALA A 250 16.24 -14.52 0.95
N SER A 251 15.55 -14.36 -0.18
CA SER A 251 16.16 -14.13 -1.49
C SER A 251 17.00 -12.85 -1.52
N VAL A 252 16.56 -11.75 -0.90
CA VAL A 252 17.35 -10.51 -0.76
C VAL A 252 18.59 -10.74 0.11
N CYS A 253 18.50 -11.53 1.17
CA CYS A 253 19.65 -11.88 1.99
C CYS A 253 20.67 -12.72 1.21
N THR A 254 20.18 -13.73 0.48
CA THR A 254 20.99 -14.58 -0.40
C THR A 254 21.64 -13.76 -1.50
N GLU A 255 20.91 -12.85 -2.16
CA GLU A 255 21.44 -11.94 -3.17
C GLU A 255 22.60 -11.11 -2.61
N LYS A 256 22.43 -10.50 -1.42
CA LYS A 256 23.48 -9.73 -0.74
C LYS A 256 24.68 -10.59 -0.32
N TRP A 257 24.44 -11.84 0.07
CA TRP A 257 25.50 -12.77 0.45
C TRP A 257 26.30 -13.21 -0.79
N CYS A 258 25.64 -13.61 -1.87
CA CYS A 258 26.26 -13.95 -3.15
C CYS A 258 27.07 -12.76 -3.70
N ALA A 259 26.52 -11.55 -3.63
CA ALA A 259 27.21 -10.31 -4.03
C ALA A 259 28.53 -10.08 -3.30
N ARG A 260 28.61 -10.44 -2.02
CA ARG A 260 29.82 -10.33 -1.22
C ARG A 260 30.82 -11.44 -1.53
N ARG A 261 30.33 -12.65 -1.82
CA ARG A 261 31.17 -13.84 -2.03
C ARG A 261 31.73 -13.95 -3.44
N TRP A 262 30.99 -13.44 -4.43
CA TRP A 262 31.34 -13.49 -5.86
C TRP A 262 31.04 -12.15 -6.55
N PRO A 263 31.91 -11.14 -6.39
CA PRO A 263 31.71 -9.81 -6.97
C PRO A 263 31.50 -9.82 -8.49
N GLU A 264 32.11 -10.77 -9.19
CA GLU A 264 32.03 -10.94 -10.64
C GLU A 264 30.65 -11.41 -11.12
N TYR A 265 29.95 -12.25 -10.34
CA TYR A 265 28.60 -12.73 -10.64
C TYR A 265 27.51 -11.66 -10.40
N THR A 266 27.78 -10.68 -9.54
CA THR A 266 26.85 -9.59 -9.23
C THR A 266 26.60 -8.61 -10.37
N ARG A 267 27.37 -8.69 -11.45
CA ARG A 267 27.22 -7.84 -12.63
C ARG A 267 26.40 -8.51 -13.72
N LEU A 268 25.33 -9.22 -13.35
CA LEU A 268 24.35 -9.69 -14.32
C LEU A 268 23.88 -8.49 -15.16
N PRO A 269 24.05 -8.53 -16.50
CA PRO A 269 23.57 -7.48 -17.37
C PRO A 269 22.10 -7.21 -17.09
N ARG A 270 21.68 -5.93 -17.08
CA ARG A 270 20.29 -5.57 -16.77
C ARG A 270 19.27 -6.28 -17.67
N VAL A 271 19.67 -6.59 -18.90
CA VAL A 271 18.86 -7.35 -19.88
C VAL A 271 18.51 -8.74 -19.38
N VAL A 272 19.35 -9.37 -18.55
CA VAL A 272 19.11 -10.70 -17.96
C VAL A 272 18.57 -10.57 -16.53
N GLY A 273 19.14 -9.68 -15.72
CA GLY A 273 18.70 -9.50 -14.33
C GLY A 273 17.24 -9.03 -14.21
N THR A 274 16.81 -8.12 -15.08
CA THR A 274 15.44 -7.57 -15.06
C THR A 274 14.37 -8.64 -15.31
N PRO A 275 14.40 -9.42 -16.40
CA PRO A 275 13.40 -10.46 -16.61
C PRO A 275 13.44 -11.52 -15.51
N LEU A 276 14.62 -11.89 -14.99
CA LEU A 276 14.70 -12.83 -13.87
C LEU A 276 13.98 -12.33 -12.62
N VAL A 277 14.21 -11.07 -12.24
CA VAL A 277 13.51 -10.45 -11.09
C VAL A 277 12.01 -10.36 -11.34
N VAL A 278 11.60 -9.92 -12.52
CA VAL A 278 10.18 -9.81 -12.87
C VAL A 278 9.51 -11.19 -12.85
N LEU A 279 10.11 -12.20 -13.47
CA LEU A 279 9.58 -13.57 -13.48
C LEU A 279 9.51 -14.16 -12.08
N PHE A 280 10.52 -13.93 -11.23
CA PHE A 280 10.51 -14.38 -9.85
C PHE A 280 9.40 -13.71 -9.04
N VAL A 281 9.28 -12.39 -9.12
CA VAL A 281 8.24 -11.62 -8.42
C VAL A 281 6.84 -12.02 -8.90
N VAL A 282 6.62 -12.06 -10.22
CA VAL A 282 5.33 -12.43 -10.80
C VAL A 282 4.99 -13.88 -10.46
N GLY A 283 5.91 -14.82 -10.69
CA GLY A 283 5.68 -16.24 -10.40
C GLY A 283 5.33 -16.50 -8.94
N THR A 284 6.09 -15.90 -8.01
CA THR A 284 5.79 -16.03 -6.57
C THR A 284 4.51 -15.30 -6.17
N ALA A 285 4.16 -14.18 -6.81
CA ALA A 285 2.91 -13.48 -6.53
C ALA A 285 1.68 -14.29 -7.00
N LEU A 286 1.76 -14.87 -8.20
CA LEU A 286 0.74 -15.76 -8.74
C LEU A 286 0.52 -17.00 -7.88
N TRP A 287 1.59 -17.51 -7.27
CA TRP A 287 1.55 -18.72 -6.44
C TRP A 287 1.10 -18.46 -4.99
N LEU A 288 1.62 -17.42 -4.33
CA LEU A 288 1.46 -17.23 -2.88
C LEU A 288 0.67 -15.98 -2.50
N PHE A 289 0.61 -14.96 -3.36
CA PHE A 289 0.05 -13.65 -3.03
C PHE A 289 -1.41 -13.51 -3.47
N PHE A 290 -1.73 -13.87 -4.72
CA PHE A 290 -3.07 -13.70 -5.26
C PHE A 290 -4.10 -14.73 -4.78
N PRO A 291 -3.78 -16.02 -4.55
CA PRO A 291 -4.79 -16.99 -4.14
C PRO A 291 -5.53 -16.63 -2.84
N PRO A 292 -4.88 -16.14 -1.76
CA PRO A 292 -5.60 -15.72 -0.55
C PRO A 292 -6.55 -14.53 -0.75
N LEU A 293 -6.26 -13.68 -1.74
CA LEU A 293 -7.04 -12.46 -2.00
C LEU A 293 -8.19 -12.72 -2.96
N PHE A 294 -7.93 -13.43 -4.06
CA PHE A 294 -8.88 -13.58 -5.16
C PHE A 294 -9.36 -15.02 -5.37
N GLY A 295 -8.83 -15.99 -4.62
CA GLY A 295 -9.24 -17.39 -4.69
C GLY A 295 -10.63 -17.67 -4.10
N ASP A 296 -11.14 -18.85 -4.41
CA ASP A 296 -12.43 -19.41 -3.96
C ASP A 296 -13.61 -18.42 -3.98
N GLY A 297 -13.80 -17.71 -5.10
CA GLY A 297 -14.93 -16.81 -5.32
C GLY A 297 -14.83 -15.46 -4.60
N MET A 298 -13.66 -15.13 -4.01
CA MET A 298 -13.48 -13.80 -3.44
C MET A 298 -13.41 -12.70 -4.49
N ASP A 299 -12.92 -13.07 -5.66
CA ASP A 299 -12.89 -12.23 -6.84
C ASP A 299 -14.28 -11.83 -7.34
N ASP A 300 -15.30 -12.67 -7.15
CA ASP A 300 -16.69 -12.33 -7.49
C ASP A 300 -17.20 -11.12 -6.68
N ARG A 301 -16.82 -11.02 -5.40
CA ARG A 301 -17.18 -9.85 -4.56
C ARG A 301 -16.49 -8.58 -5.03
N PHE A 302 -15.22 -8.71 -5.43
CA PHE A 302 -14.46 -7.61 -6.00
C PHE A 302 -15.11 -7.12 -7.30
N ILE A 303 -15.44 -8.02 -8.23
CA ILE A 303 -16.10 -7.68 -9.50
C ILE A 303 -17.48 -7.06 -9.26
N ALA A 304 -18.29 -7.64 -8.37
CA ALA A 304 -19.63 -7.15 -8.06
C ALA A 304 -19.62 -5.72 -7.53
N GLU A 305 -18.67 -5.38 -6.66
CA GLU A 305 -18.48 -4.01 -6.18
C GLU A 305 -18.18 -3.04 -7.33
N PHE A 306 -17.26 -3.41 -8.23
CA PHE A 306 -16.90 -2.53 -9.35
C PHE A 306 -18.04 -2.36 -10.35
N ASN A 307 -18.79 -3.42 -10.64
CA ASN A 307 -19.97 -3.33 -11.51
C ASN A 307 -21.04 -2.41 -10.90
N ALA A 308 -21.25 -2.48 -9.57
CA ALA A 308 -22.16 -1.57 -8.88
C ALA A 308 -21.69 -0.10 -8.93
N LEU A 309 -20.38 0.14 -8.74
CA LEU A 309 -19.79 1.48 -8.85
C LEU A 309 -19.93 2.03 -10.28
N LEU A 310 -19.64 1.22 -11.30
CA LEU A 310 -19.75 1.63 -12.69
C LEU A 310 -21.21 1.96 -13.07
N ALA A 311 -22.16 1.12 -12.66
CA ALA A 311 -23.59 1.37 -12.87
C ALA A 311 -24.02 2.70 -12.22
N SER A 312 -23.60 2.96 -10.99
CA SER A 312 -23.92 4.22 -10.30
C SER A 312 -23.34 5.46 -11.00
N LEU A 313 -22.15 5.35 -11.60
CA LEU A 313 -21.53 6.44 -12.36
C LEU A 313 -22.26 6.69 -13.69
N VAL A 314 -22.68 5.62 -14.38
CA VAL A 314 -23.46 5.72 -15.61
C VAL A 314 -24.82 6.36 -15.33
N ASP A 315 -25.50 5.95 -14.26
CA ASP A 315 -26.80 6.51 -13.85
C ASP A 315 -26.68 7.99 -13.45
N ALA A 316 -25.64 8.34 -12.69
CA ALA A 316 -25.37 9.74 -12.34
C ALA A 316 -25.06 10.59 -13.58
N GLY A 317 -24.28 10.05 -14.53
CA GLY A 317 -23.99 10.71 -15.80
C GLY A 317 -25.24 10.91 -16.65
N GLY A 318 -26.09 9.89 -16.76
CA GLY A 318 -27.38 9.97 -17.46
C GLY A 318 -28.31 11.01 -16.82
N THR A 319 -28.38 11.05 -15.49
CA THR A 319 -29.16 12.05 -14.75
C THR A 319 -28.63 13.47 -14.98
N LEU A 320 -27.30 13.66 -15.00
CA LEU A 320 -26.69 14.95 -15.28
C LEU A 320 -26.92 15.41 -16.73
N LEU A 321 -26.88 14.50 -17.70
CA LEU A 321 -27.21 14.81 -19.10
C LEU A 321 -28.69 15.21 -19.25
N GLN A 322 -29.60 14.49 -18.60
CA GLN A 322 -31.01 14.83 -18.55
C GLN A 322 -31.25 16.20 -17.91
N LEU A 323 -30.55 16.53 -16.81
CA LEU A 323 -30.61 17.85 -16.17
C LEU A 323 -29.99 18.97 -17.03
N ALA A 324 -29.03 18.63 -17.89
CA ALA A 324 -28.42 19.55 -18.85
C ALA A 324 -29.24 19.71 -20.14
N GLY A 325 -30.36 18.98 -20.29
CA GLY A 325 -31.22 19.04 -21.47
C GLY A 325 -30.61 18.42 -22.73
N ILE A 326 -29.66 17.50 -22.56
CA ILE A 326 -29.00 16.73 -23.62
C ILE A 326 -29.52 15.30 -23.60
#